data_AF-A0A0N8K8Y7-F1
#
_entry.id   AF-A0A0N8K8Y7-F1
#
_cell.length_a   1.000
_cell.length_b   1.000
_cell.length_c   1.000
_cell.angle_alpha   90.00
_cell.angle_beta   90.00
_cell.angle_gamma   90.00
#
_symmetry.space_group_name_H-M   'P 1'
#
loop_
_entity.id
_entity.type
_entity.pdbx_description
1 polymer ?
#
loop_
_entity_poly.entity_id
_entity_poly.type
_entity_poly.pdbx_seq_one_letter_code
_entity_poly.pdbx_strand_id
1 'polypeptide(L)'
;MSGAGLEQLGQLAALLRDRDLARLGRLARERQALANKIDRLSTRIEIDEDPALNAARLAHARWAEQNRIRLNPVLARQTAQVMAQKAVCARSMGRAQVLEKLRAKRAPKGQER
;
A
#
# COMPACT_ATOMS: atom_id res chain seq x y z
N MET A 1 1.93 -2.17 -36.91
CA MET A 1 2.39 -1.18 -35.92
C MET A 1 3.82 -0.75 -36.24
N SER A 2 4.01 0.53 -36.56
CA SER A 2 5.32 1.15 -36.77
C SER A 2 6.18 1.09 -35.50
N GLY A 3 7.51 1.18 -35.63
CA GLY A 3 8.42 1.25 -34.48
C GLY A 3 8.10 2.40 -33.53
N ALA A 4 7.68 3.56 -34.08
CA ALA A 4 7.28 4.74 -33.32
C ALA A 4 6.05 4.50 -32.40
N GLY A 5 5.04 3.75 -32.87
CA GLY A 5 3.87 3.44 -32.04
C GLY A 5 4.19 2.56 -30.84
N LEU A 6 5.13 1.61 -31.00
CA LEU A 6 5.61 0.78 -29.89
C LEU A 6 6.43 1.60 -28.88
N GLU A 7 7.16 2.61 -29.36
CA GLU A 7 7.93 3.54 -28.53
C GLU A 7 7.02 4.48 -27.70
N GLN A 8 5.87 4.86 -28.23
CA GLN A 8 4.89 5.63 -27.45
C GLN A 8 4.16 4.75 -26.42
N LEU A 9 3.76 3.53 -26.81
CA LEU A 9 3.02 2.63 -25.91
C LEU A 9 3.82 2.20 -24.68
N GLY A 10 5.10 1.87 -24.85
CA GLY A 10 5.94 1.50 -23.70
C GLY A 10 6.30 2.69 -22.79
N GLN A 11 6.42 3.91 -23.33
CA GLN A 11 6.56 5.12 -22.50
C GLN A 11 5.30 5.33 -21.64
N LEU A 12 4.13 5.23 -22.26
CA LEU A 12 2.86 5.31 -21.53
C LEU A 12 2.72 4.20 -20.48
N ALA A 13 3.11 2.97 -20.81
CA ALA A 13 3.06 1.85 -19.88
C ALA A 13 4.01 2.04 -18.68
N ALA A 14 5.20 2.61 -18.90
CA ALA A 14 6.12 2.97 -17.83
C ALA A 14 5.52 4.04 -16.90
N LEU A 15 4.92 5.10 -17.45
CA LEU A 15 4.24 6.13 -16.66
C LEU A 15 3.07 5.57 -15.85
N LEU A 16 2.27 4.68 -16.44
CA LEU A 16 1.17 4.02 -15.73
C LEU A 16 1.68 3.14 -14.59
N ARG A 17 2.76 2.37 -14.82
CA ARG A 17 3.42 1.58 -13.79
C ARG A 17 3.87 2.47 -12.63
N ASP A 18 4.57 3.56 -12.92
CA ASP A 18 5.14 4.44 -11.91
C ASP A 18 4.03 5.14 -11.10
N ARG A 19 2.96 5.59 -11.77
CA ARG A 19 1.75 6.13 -11.12
C ARG A 19 1.11 5.10 -10.18
N ASP A 20 0.92 3.88 -10.65
CA ASP A 20 0.24 2.83 -9.88
C ASP A 20 1.08 2.40 -8.68
N LEU A 21 2.41 2.31 -8.82
CA LEU A 21 3.35 2.07 -7.71
C LEU A 21 3.35 3.21 -6.70
N ALA A 22 3.37 4.47 -7.14
CA ALA A 22 3.29 5.62 -6.25
C ALA A 22 1.99 5.61 -5.43
N ARG A 23 0.86 5.27 -6.08
CA ARG A 23 -0.43 5.12 -5.40
C ARG A 23 -0.41 3.98 -4.38
N LEU A 24 0.19 2.83 -4.72
CA LEU A 24 0.34 1.71 -3.79
C LEU A 24 1.17 2.12 -2.57
N GLY A 25 2.29 2.82 -2.77
CA GLY A 25 3.14 3.31 -1.69
C GLY A 25 2.39 4.26 -0.75
N ARG A 26 1.58 5.17 -1.30
CA ARG A 26 0.73 6.06 -0.50
C ARG A 26 -0.27 5.28 0.36
N LEU A 27 -1.06 4.40 -0.26
CA LEU A 27 -2.06 3.58 0.45
C LEU A 27 -1.42 2.69 1.54
N ALA A 28 -0.26 2.11 1.25
CA ALA A 28 0.47 1.28 2.21
C ALA A 28 0.95 2.09 3.42
N ARG A 29 1.45 3.32 3.21
CA ARG A 29 1.84 4.22 4.30
C ARG A 29 0.66 4.65 5.15
N GLU A 30 -0.46 5.00 4.53
CA GLU A 30 -1.70 5.36 5.24
C GLU A 30 -2.20 4.20 6.10
N ARG A 31 -2.24 2.98 5.54
CA ARG A 31 -2.59 1.74 6.27
C ARG A 31 -1.65 1.51 7.45
N GLN A 32 -0.35 1.67 7.25
CA GLN A 32 0.64 1.44 8.31
C GLN A 32 0.53 2.50 9.42
N ALA A 33 0.32 3.76 9.07
CA ALA A 33 0.13 4.83 10.05
C ALA A 33 -1.10 4.55 10.95
N LEU A 34 -2.21 4.07 10.36
CA LEU A 34 -3.38 3.71 11.13
C LEU A 34 -3.16 2.47 12.00
N ALA A 35 -2.49 1.43 11.48
CA ALA A 35 -2.11 0.25 12.25
C ALA A 35 -1.25 0.64 13.46
N ASN A 36 -0.22 1.46 13.26
CA ASN A 36 0.63 1.97 14.34
C ASN A 36 -0.16 2.77 15.39
N LYS A 37 -1.20 3.51 14.96
CA LYS A 37 -2.07 4.25 15.88
C LYS A 37 -2.89 3.28 16.74
N ILE A 38 -3.42 2.21 16.16
CA ILE A 38 -4.17 1.17 16.88
C ILE A 38 -3.27 0.42 17.86
N ASP A 39 -2.04 0.08 17.46
CA ASP A 39 -1.09 -0.64 18.31
C ASP A 39 -0.70 0.16 19.57
N ARG A 40 -0.70 1.50 19.48
CA ARG A 40 -0.46 2.39 20.62
C ARG A 40 -1.65 2.47 21.60
N LEU A 41 -2.84 2.01 21.23
CA LEU A 41 -4.01 1.96 22.11
C LEU A 41 -3.91 0.74 23.02
N SER A 42 -3.18 0.90 24.13
CA SER A 42 -3.08 -0.12 25.17
C SER A 42 -4.41 -0.28 25.91
N THR A 43 -4.86 -1.53 26.00
CA THR A 43 -5.99 -1.96 26.83
C THR A 43 -5.54 -2.76 28.05
N ARG A 44 -4.22 -2.95 28.21
CA ARG A 44 -3.66 -3.68 29.35
C ARG A 44 -3.82 -2.83 30.61
N ILE A 45 -4.39 -3.45 31.63
CA ILE A 45 -4.55 -2.87 32.96
C ILE A 45 -3.59 -3.62 33.88
N GLU A 46 -2.75 -2.86 34.58
CA GLU A 46 -1.94 -3.35 35.69
C GLU A 46 -2.62 -2.88 36.97
N ILE A 47 -2.82 -3.82 37.90
CA ILE A 47 -3.50 -3.54 39.17
C ILE A 47 -2.45 -3.00 40.14
N ASP A 48 -2.76 -1.84 40.70
CA ASP A 48 -1.99 -1.15 41.73
C ASP A 48 -2.63 -1.29 43.10
N GLU A 49 -1.89 -0.91 44.15
CA GLU A 49 -2.45 -0.78 45.50
C GLU A 49 -3.35 0.47 45.61
N ASP A 50 -3.09 1.51 44.79
CA ASP A 50 -3.90 2.72 44.74
C ASP A 50 -5.22 2.53 43.95
N PRO A 51 -6.39 2.60 44.60
CA PRO A 51 -7.69 2.47 43.93
C PRO A 51 -7.98 3.58 42.92
N ALA A 52 -7.49 4.80 43.14
CA ALA A 52 -7.71 5.92 42.23
C ALA A 52 -6.95 5.70 40.91
N LEU A 53 -5.71 5.22 41.01
CA LEU A 53 -4.90 4.86 39.84
C LEU A 53 -5.53 3.72 39.04
N ASN A 54 -6.07 2.70 39.72
CA ASN A 54 -6.81 1.62 39.08
C ASN A 54 -8.05 2.10 38.31
N ALA A 55 -8.83 3.01 38.90
CA ALA A 55 -10.00 3.61 38.26
C ALA A 55 -9.61 4.39 36.99
N ALA A 56 -8.52 5.18 37.06
CA ALA A 56 -8.00 5.91 35.90
C ALA A 56 -7.50 4.97 34.78
N ARG A 57 -6.76 3.90 35.12
CA ARG A 57 -6.30 2.87 34.17
C ARG A 57 -7.48 2.17 33.50
N LEU A 58 -8.53 1.83 34.25
CA LEU A 58 -9.75 1.21 33.71
C LEU A 58 -10.50 2.15 32.76
N ALA A 59 -10.64 3.43 33.12
CA ALA A 59 -11.27 4.42 32.27
C ALA A 59 -10.51 4.60 30.95
N HIS A 60 -9.17 4.70 31.02
CA HIS A 60 -8.31 4.76 29.83
C HIS A 60 -8.44 3.51 28.97
N ALA A 61 -8.41 2.31 29.56
CA ALA A 61 -8.54 1.06 28.81
C ALA A 61 -9.89 0.96 28.06
N ARG A 62 -10.99 1.40 28.69
CA ARG A 62 -12.31 1.48 28.03
C ARG A 62 -12.31 2.47 26.87
N TRP A 63 -11.72 3.65 27.05
CA TRP A 63 -11.57 4.63 25.98
C TRP A 63 -10.70 4.08 24.82
N ALA A 64 -9.60 3.40 25.13
CA ALA A 64 -8.72 2.79 24.15
C ALA A 64 -9.47 1.72 23.34
N GLU A 65 -10.23 0.86 24.02
CA GLU A 65 -11.03 -0.18 23.37
C GLU A 65 -12.09 0.40 22.41
N GLN A 66 -12.85 1.42 22.84
CA GLN A 66 -13.81 2.10 21.96
C GLN A 66 -13.15 2.69 20.71
N ASN A 67 -11.95 3.26 20.87
CA ASN A 67 -11.18 3.76 19.73
C ASN A 67 -10.71 2.63 18.81
N ARG A 68 -10.26 1.50 19.34
CA ARG A 68 -9.88 0.32 18.54
C ARG A 68 -11.06 -0.20 17.73
N ILE A 69 -12.23 -0.36 18.37
CA ILE A 69 -13.49 -0.77 17.72
C ILE A 69 -13.82 0.16 16.55
N ARG A 70 -13.70 1.48 16.75
CA ARG A 70 -13.97 2.47 15.70
C ARG A 70 -12.96 2.44 14.55
N LEU A 71 -11.68 2.22 14.84
CA LEU A 71 -10.60 2.30 13.85
C LEU A 71 -10.39 0.99 13.08
N ASN A 72 -10.71 -0.16 13.65
CA ASN A 72 -10.54 -1.48 13.01
C ASN A 72 -11.26 -1.60 11.66
N PRO A 73 -12.53 -1.18 11.49
CA PRO A 73 -13.19 -1.20 10.18
C PRO A 73 -12.49 -0.32 9.14
N VAL A 74 -11.95 0.82 9.57
CA VAL A 74 -11.18 1.72 8.70
C VAL A 74 -9.88 1.04 8.25
N LEU A 75 -9.18 0.38 9.16
CA LEU A 75 -7.98 -0.39 8.86
C LEU A 75 -8.28 -1.57 7.90
N ALA A 76 -9.40 -2.27 8.10
CA ALA A 76 -9.83 -3.35 7.20
C ALA A 76 -10.09 -2.81 5.78
N ARG A 77 -10.77 -1.67 5.66
CA ARG A 77 -11.00 -1.01 4.37
C ARG A 77 -9.69 -0.58 3.69
N GLN A 78 -8.76 0.02 4.43
CA GLN A 78 -7.45 0.39 3.89
C GLN A 78 -6.64 -0.82 3.44
N THR A 79 -6.72 -1.92 4.20
CA THR A 79 -6.09 -3.20 3.82
C THR A 79 -6.66 -3.73 2.51
N ALA A 80 -7.99 -3.73 2.35
CA ALA A 80 -8.63 -4.12 1.10
C ALA A 80 -8.22 -3.23 -0.09
N GLN A 81 -8.11 -1.91 0.13
CA GLN A 81 -7.63 -0.98 -0.90
C GLN A 81 -6.18 -1.27 -1.32
N VAL A 82 -5.29 -1.56 -0.37
CA VAL A 82 -3.92 -1.96 -0.66
C VAL A 82 -3.90 -3.26 -1.49
N MET A 83 -4.69 -4.27 -1.12
CA MET A 83 -4.77 -5.53 -1.86
C MET A 83 -5.28 -5.32 -3.29
N ALA A 84 -6.34 -4.53 -3.47
CA ALA A 84 -6.85 -4.18 -4.79
C ALA A 84 -5.80 -3.44 -5.63
N GLN A 85 -5.09 -2.47 -5.05
CA GLN A 85 -4.04 -1.72 -5.75
C GLN A 85 -2.84 -2.60 -6.12
N LYS A 86 -2.46 -3.58 -5.28
CA LYS A 86 -1.42 -4.57 -5.63
C LYS A 86 -1.74 -5.29 -6.93
N ALA A 87 -2.99 -5.72 -7.11
CA ALA A 87 -3.42 -6.37 -8.35
C ALA A 87 -3.37 -5.44 -9.57
N VAL A 88 -3.70 -4.15 -9.39
CA VAL A 88 -3.55 -3.12 -10.45
C VAL A 88 -2.08 -2.94 -10.82
N CYS A 89 -1.20 -2.79 -9.82
CA CYS A 89 0.25 -2.65 -10.04
C CYS A 89 0.81 -3.85 -10.80
N ALA A 90 0.47 -5.08 -10.40
CA ALA A 90 0.92 -6.30 -11.08
C ALA A 90 0.58 -6.27 -12.59
N ARG A 91 -0.63 -5.84 -12.96
CA ARG A 91 -1.03 -5.69 -14.37
C ARG A 91 -0.23 -4.60 -15.09
N SER A 92 -0.07 -3.42 -14.47
CA SER A 92 0.69 -2.31 -15.06
C SER A 92 2.16 -2.66 -15.30
N MET A 93 2.79 -3.35 -14.34
CA MET A 93 4.15 -3.85 -14.41
C MET A 93 4.28 -4.90 -15.52
N GLY A 94 3.36 -5.87 -15.57
CA GLY A 94 3.37 -6.90 -16.62
C GLY A 94 3.24 -6.30 -18.02
N ARG A 95 2.36 -5.31 -18.21
CA ARG A 95 2.22 -4.60 -19.49
C ARG A 95 3.51 -3.87 -19.88
N ALA A 96 4.14 -3.16 -18.95
CA ALA A 96 5.40 -2.46 -19.20
C ALA A 96 6.52 -3.45 -19.60
N GLN A 97 6.66 -4.57 -18.86
CA GLN A 97 7.65 -5.61 -19.15
C GLN A 97 7.43 -6.27 -20.51
N VAL A 98 6.19 -6.53 -20.91
CA VAL A 98 5.88 -7.12 -22.23
C VAL A 98 6.28 -6.15 -23.35
N LEU A 99 5.95 -4.86 -23.21
CA LEU A 99 6.31 -3.85 -24.20
C LEU A 99 7.83 -3.65 -24.31
N GLU A 100 8.54 -3.66 -23.19
CA GLU A 100 10.00 -3.64 -23.15
C GLU A 100 10.61 -4.84 -23.90
N LYS A 101 10.10 -6.06 -23.63
CA LYS A 101 10.53 -7.27 -24.36
C LYS A 101 10.24 -7.20 -25.86
N LEU A 102 9.09 -6.66 -26.26
CA LEU A 102 8.73 -6.49 -27.67
C LEU A 102 9.63 -5.47 -28.38
N ARG A 103 10.02 -4.39 -27.69
CA ARG A 103 11.00 -3.42 -28.21
C ARG A 103 12.37 -4.06 -28.39
N ALA A 104 12.85 -4.78 -27.37
CA ALA A 104 14.14 -5.47 -27.44
C ALA A 104 14.20 -6.49 -28.59
N LYS A 105 13.09 -7.20 -28.86
CA LYS A 105 12.99 -8.13 -30.00
C LYS A 105 12.94 -7.45 -31.37
N ARG A 106 12.46 -6.21 -31.45
CA ARG A 106 12.34 -5.43 -32.70
C ARG A 106 13.54 -4.53 -32.97
N ALA A 107 14.35 -4.23 -31.96
CA ALA A 107 15.64 -3.60 -32.17
C ALA A 107 16.46 -4.50 -33.11
N PRO A 108 16.98 -3.97 -34.23
CA PRO A 108 17.74 -4.79 -35.17
C PRO A 108 18.94 -5.42 -34.47
N LYS A 109 19.08 -6.75 -34.59
CA LYS A 109 20.35 -7.42 -34.33
C LYS A 109 21.32 -6.97 -35.43
N GLY A 110 22.21 -6.03 -35.13
CA GLY A 110 23.34 -5.75 -36.01
C GLY A 110 23.85 -4.32 -35.94
N GLN A 111 24.87 -4.13 -35.10
CA GLN A 111 26.08 -3.36 -35.45
C GLN A 111 27.25 -3.95 -34.65
N GLU A 112 27.54 -5.24 -34.89
CA GLU A 112 28.90 -5.77 -34.76
C GLU A 112 29.37 -6.01 -36.19
N ARG A 113 30.14 -5.06 -36.71
CA ARG A 113 31.06 -5.22 -37.83
C ARG A 113 32.35 -4.51 -37.43
#